data_AF-A0A7C4IVT2-F1
#
_entry.id   AF-A0A7C4IVT2-F1
#
_cell.length_a   1.000
_cell.length_b   1.000
_cell.length_c   1.000
_cell.angle_alpha   90.00
_cell.angle_beta   90.00
_cell.angle_gamma   90.00
#
_symmetry.space_group_name_H-M   'P 1'
#
loop_
_entity.id
_entity.type
_entity.pdbx_description
1 polymer ?
#
loop_
_entity_poly.entity_id
_entity_poly.type
_entity_poly.pdbx_seq_one_letter_code
_entity_poly.pdbx_strand_id
1 'polypeptide(L)' 'DIFRSTVVDVGTEYYTLEVTGDDGKISAFLKLLKPMGIKEVARTGPVALAREKK' A
#
# COMPACT_ATOMS: atom_id res chain seq x y z
N ASP A 1 -2.55 9.25 -6.92
CA ASP A 1 -2.71 8.80 -8.32
C ASP A 1 -1.64 7.80 -8.79
N ILE A 2 -0.34 7.99 -8.51
CA ILE A 2 0.75 7.09 -8.96
C ILE A 2 0.57 5.62 -8.54
N PHE A 3 0.24 5.36 -7.27
CA PHE A 3 0.06 4.01 -6.74
C PHE A 3 -1.40 3.56 -6.66
N ARG A 4 -2.35 4.38 -7.14
CA ARG A 4 -3.79 4.16 -6.90
C ARG A 4 -4.08 3.80 -5.43
N SER A 5 -3.41 4.49 -4.51
CA SER A 5 -3.62 4.36 -3.06
C SER A 5 -4.71 5.33 -2.61
N THR A 6 -5.40 4.96 -1.53
CA THR A 6 -6.48 5.73 -0.93
C THR A 6 -6.07 6.22 0.44
N VAL A 7 -6.39 7.47 0.77
CA VAL A 7 -6.28 7.96 2.16
C VAL A 7 -7.54 7.50 2.88
N VAL A 8 -7.38 6.64 3.88
CA VAL A 8 -8.52 6.05 4.63
C VAL A 8 -8.75 6.70 5.98
N ASP A 9 -7.74 7.39 6.53
CA ASP A 9 -7.85 8.19 7.75
C ASP A 9 -6.88 9.38 7.71
N VAL A 10 -7.25 10.44 8.41
CA VAL A 10 -6.50 11.70 8.50
C VAL A 10 -6.50 12.17 9.95
N GLY A 11 -5.31 12.19 10.56
CA GLY A 11 -5.06 12.87 11.82
C GLY A 11 -4.34 14.20 11.60
N THR A 12 -4.23 15.01 12.65
CA THR A 12 -3.48 16.28 12.60
C THR A 12 -1.98 16.08 12.29
N GLU A 13 -1.43 14.92 12.66
CA GLU A 13 0.00 14.61 12.55
C GLU A 13 0.29 13.32 11.76
N TYR A 14 -0.72 12.74 11.10
CA TYR A 14 -0.57 11.50 10.36
C TYR A 14 -1.63 11.31 9.29
N TYR A 15 -1.32 10.45 8.33
CA TYR A 15 -2.27 9.95 7.34
C TYR A 15 -2.20 8.43 7.34
N THR A 16 -3.36 7.77 7.24
CA THR A 16 -3.43 6.34 6.99
C THR A 16 -3.73 6.09 5.53
N LEU A 17 -2.87 5.31 4.88
CA LEU A 17 -2.93 5.02 3.45
C LEU A 17 -3.22 3.54 3.23
N GLU A 18 -4.16 3.24 2.35
CA GLU A 18 -4.42 1.89 1.85
C GLU A 18 -3.90 1.77 0.42
N VAL A 19 -3.22 0.65 0.12
CA VAL A 19 -2.76 0.34 -1.23
C VAL A 19 -2.86 -1.16 -1.52
N THR A 20 -3.36 -1.48 -2.71
CA THR A 20 -3.43 -2.85 -3.22
C THR A 20 -2.58 -3.00 -4.48
N GLY A 21 -1.85 -4.11 -4.57
CA GLY A 21 -0.96 -4.39 -5.68
C GLY A 21 -0.17 -5.67 -5.51
N ASP A 22 0.63 -5.99 -6.53
CA ASP A 22 1.67 -7.00 -6.43
C ASP A 22 2.80 -6.55 -5.48
N ASP A 23 3.68 -7.49 -5.15
CA ASP A 23 4.78 -7.26 -4.21
C ASP A 23 5.74 -6.15 -4.65
N GLY A 24 5.95 -5.98 -5.96
CA GLY A 24 6.81 -4.94 -6.52
C GLY A 24 6.22 -3.55 -6.30
N LYS A 25 4.93 -3.38 -6.54
CA LYS A 25 4.21 -2.14 -6.31
C LYS A 25 4.18 -1.77 -4.83
N ILE A 26 3.92 -2.73 -3.95
CA ILE A 26 3.91 -2.49 -2.49
C ILE A 26 5.31 -2.10 -2.00
N SER A 27 6.35 -2.79 -2.47
CA SER A 27 7.75 -2.48 -2.10
C SER A 27 8.19 -1.09 -2.58
N ALA A 28 7.82 -0.71 -3.80
CA ALA A 28 8.09 0.62 -4.33
C ALA A 28 7.35 1.72 -3.55
N PHE A 29 6.10 1.47 -3.15
CA PHE A 29 5.31 2.39 -2.32
C PHE A 29 5.98 2.64 -0.96
N LEU A 30 6.39 1.57 -0.26
CA LEU A 30 7.08 1.69 1.03
C LEU A 30 8.42 2.43 0.89
N LYS A 31 9.18 2.16 -0.19
CA LYS A 31 10.43 2.88 -0.46
C LYS A 31 10.21 4.37 -0.66
N LEU A 32 9.15 4.75 -1.36
CA LEU A 32 8.78 6.15 -1.58
C LEU A 32 8.42 6.86 -0.27
N LEU A 33 7.69 6.19 0.63
CA LEU A 33 7.26 6.77 1.90
C LEU A 33 8.35 6.76 2.99
N LYS A 34 9.43 5.99 2.80
CA LYS A 34 10.54 5.88 3.76
C LYS A 34 11.07 7.23 4.27
N PRO A 35 11.28 8.27 3.44
CA PRO A 35 11.75 9.58 3.89
C PRO A 35 10.73 10.38 4.71
N MET A 36 9.43 10.12 4.54
CA MET A 36 8.36 10.80 5.27
C MET A 36 8.19 10.27 6.70
N GLY A 37 8.77 9.10 7.00
CA GLY A 37 8.61 8.40 8.26
C GLY A 37 7.34 7.56 8.28
N ILE A 38 7.51 6.24 8.27
CA ILE A 38 6.39 5.31 8.41
C ILE A 38 6.25 4.99 9.89
N LYS A 39 5.12 5.39 10.49
CA LYS A 39 4.82 5.12 11.91
C LYS A 39 4.53 3.63 12.13
N GLU A 40 3.64 3.05 11.32
CA GLU A 40 3.19 1.66 11.43
C GLU A 40 2.88 1.07 10.06
N VAL A 41 2.94 -0.26 9.92
CA VAL A 41 2.58 -1.01 8.71
C VAL A 41 1.79 -2.26 9.10
N ALA A 42 0.58 -2.39 8.55
CA ALA A 42 -0.17 -3.64 8.55
C ALA A 42 -0.22 -4.20 7.13
N ARG A 43 0.17 -5.48 6.95
CA ARG A 43 0.21 -6.14 5.64
C ARG A 43 -0.39 -7.54 5.73
N THR A 44 -1.31 -7.85 4.82
CA THR A 44 -2.03 -9.14 4.76
C THR A 44 -1.20 -10.29 4.16
N GLY A 45 -0.14 -9.97 3.40
CA GLY A 45 0.62 -10.95 2.61
C GLY A 45 0.03 -11.18 1.20
N PRO A 46 0.61 -12.07 0.39
CA PRO A 46 0.10 -12.38 -0.93
C PRO A 46 -1.20 -13.17 -0.84
N VAL A 47 -2.22 -12.74 -1.59
CA VAL A 47 -3.47 -13.47 -1.79
C VAL A 47 -3.61 -13.73 -3.29
N ALA A 48 -3.87 -14.97 -3.66
CA ALA A 48 -3.93 -15.38 -5.06
C ALA A 48 -5.19 -16.21 -5.35
N LEU A 49 -5.77 -15.97 -6.51
CA LEU A 49 -6.84 -16.77 -7.09
C LEU A 49 -6.44 -17.13 -8.53
N ALA A 50 -6.68 -18.38 -8.91
CA ALA A 50 -6.45 -18.81 -10.28
C ALA A 50 -7.36 -18.00 -11.21
N ARG A 51 -6.80 -17.42 -12.27
CA ARG A 51 -7.59 -16.76 -13.30
C ARG A 51 -8.30 -17.84 -14.13
N GLU A 52 -9.53 -17.56 -14.56
CA GLU A 52 -10.17 -18.40 -15.57
C GLU A 52 -9.28 -18.45 -16.81
N LYS A 53 -9.09 -19.66 -17.34
CA LYS A 53 -8.50 -19.82 -18.67
C LYS A 53 -9.53 -19.28 -19.67
N LYS A 54 -9.11 -18.26 -20.43
CA LYS A 54 -9.84 -17.86 -21.64
C LYS A 54 -9.96 -19.03 -22.61
#